data_AF-A8NRT4-F1
#
_entry.id   AF-A8NRT4-F1
#
_cell.length_a   1.000
_cell.length_b   1.000
_cell.length_c   1.000
_cell.angle_alpha   90.00
_cell.angle_beta   90.00
_cell.angle_gamma   90.00
#
_symmetry.space_group_name_H-M   'P 1'
#
loop_
_entity.id
_entity.type
_entity.pdbx_description
1 polymer ?
#
loop_
_entity_poly.entity_id
_entity_poly.type
_entity_poly.pdbx_seq_one_letter_code
_entity_poly.pdbx_strand_id
1 'polypeptide(L)'
;MKLILALIVVLPTAFAAFGVVRSGNNFVVDSGAGLVTTINANNGDITSLNYNGKQLQDQSKFTHLSSGLGSASVTTLGEQQHRCNHYPNQHDYAFQVLFEHINNQGGDQQELYWYMNSGHYQTESWRTGFFGPYALVITNGQAPSPDLDVSFFEDLNLQGYVRASQRGTVTGSFSGVLPGQPVVIGFKNAAAQYWVEASGSGSGSFTRNMMKPGTYDVTLFQGELEAGAGRVTVNAGQTTAINLSSNLSRPNVIWSIGTPDGTPRGFLNADKIEIMHPHAVPTYSSTLQVNNPTRVQWNANSSQIGARTLRIRTTGAFAGGRPQIYVNGRWTSHAPPEGKGSVGFVTRGTWRRDNQVYAVIQMTSTYHLASW
;
A
#
# COMPACT_ATOMS: atom_id res chain seq x y z
N MET A 1 -77.02 4.07 -5.89
CA MET A 1 -75.61 4.09 -5.48
C MET A 1 -74.77 3.81 -6.73
N LYS A 2 -74.06 4.82 -7.28
CA LYS A 2 -73.25 4.67 -8.50
C LYS A 2 -71.89 4.07 -8.10
N LEU A 3 -71.58 2.87 -8.58
CA LEU A 3 -70.24 2.28 -8.45
C LEU A 3 -69.34 2.93 -9.50
N ILE A 4 -68.36 3.72 -9.06
CA ILE A 4 -67.27 4.21 -9.91
C ILE A 4 -66.15 3.17 -9.81
N LEU A 5 -65.89 2.45 -10.90
CA LEU A 5 -64.77 1.53 -11.03
C LEU A 5 -63.53 2.36 -11.39
N ALA A 6 -62.62 2.56 -10.44
CA ALA A 6 -61.34 3.22 -10.69
C ALA A 6 -60.38 2.24 -11.38
N LEU A 7 -60.02 2.53 -12.63
CA LEU A 7 -59.02 1.78 -13.38
C LEU A 7 -57.63 2.18 -12.89
N ILE A 8 -57.00 1.32 -12.08
CA ILE A 8 -55.59 1.48 -11.67
C ILE A 8 -54.72 1.07 -12.87
N VAL A 9 -54.19 2.07 -13.58
CA VAL A 9 -53.17 1.87 -14.61
C VAL A 9 -51.83 1.66 -13.91
N VAL A 10 -51.40 0.41 -13.79
CA VAL A 10 -50.03 0.07 -13.39
C VAL A 10 -49.14 0.27 -14.61
N LEU A 11 -48.46 1.42 -14.69
CA LEU A 11 -47.42 1.63 -15.70
C LEU A 11 -46.24 0.70 -15.38
N PRO A 12 -45.80 -0.16 -16.32
CA PRO A 12 -44.60 -0.95 -16.11
C PRO A 12 -43.40 -0.02 -16.02
N THR A 13 -42.71 -0.03 -14.88
CA THR A 13 -41.38 0.57 -14.77
C THR A 13 -40.41 -0.29 -15.58
N ALA A 14 -40.09 0.15 -16.80
CA ALA A 14 -39.02 -0.43 -17.58
C ALA A 14 -37.68 -0.07 -16.92
N PHE A 15 -37.09 -1.02 -16.20
CA PHE A 15 -35.68 -0.91 -15.82
C PHE A 15 -34.83 -1.07 -17.08
N ALA A 16 -33.90 -0.15 -17.32
CA ALA A 16 -32.93 -0.31 -18.38
C ALA A 16 -32.15 -1.61 -18.12
N ALA A 17 -32.16 -2.54 -19.08
CA ALA A 17 -31.41 -3.77 -18.98
C ALA A 17 -29.92 -3.49 -19.27
N PHE A 18 -29.03 -4.22 -18.62
CA PHE A 18 -27.62 -4.25 -19.02
C PHE A 18 -27.51 -4.61 -20.51
N GLY A 19 -26.63 -3.94 -21.24
CA GLY A 19 -26.45 -4.21 -22.66
C GLY A 19 -25.13 -3.70 -23.21
N VAL A 20 -24.66 -4.36 -24.27
CA VAL A 20 -23.49 -3.92 -25.03
C VAL A 20 -23.85 -3.81 -26.50
N VAL A 21 -23.66 -2.63 -27.08
CA VAL A 21 -23.95 -2.36 -28.49
C VAL A 21 -22.68 -1.89 -29.18
N ARG A 22 -22.37 -2.48 -30.34
CA ARG A 22 -21.32 -1.97 -31.21
C ARG A 22 -21.90 -0.86 -32.11
N SER A 23 -21.26 0.31 -32.09
CA SER A 23 -21.60 1.45 -32.95
C SER A 23 -20.34 1.95 -33.65
N GLY A 24 -20.16 1.56 -34.92
CA GLY A 24 -18.94 1.82 -35.68
C GLY A 24 -17.70 1.24 -34.98
N ASN A 25 -16.77 2.13 -34.62
CA ASN A 25 -15.52 1.80 -33.92
C ASN A 25 -15.66 1.82 -32.39
N ASN A 26 -16.88 1.86 -31.85
CA ASN A 26 -17.10 1.91 -30.40
C ASN A 26 -17.93 0.72 -29.92
N PHE A 27 -17.65 0.28 -28.70
CA PHE A 27 -18.59 -0.47 -27.88
C PHE A 27 -19.23 0.48 -26.88
N VAL A 28 -20.55 0.50 -26.83
CA VAL A 28 -21.36 1.24 -25.85
C VAL A 28 -21.91 0.23 -24.86
N VAL A 29 -21.46 0.32 -23.61
CA VAL A 29 -21.84 -0.56 -22.51
C VAL A 29 -22.78 0.21 -21.59
N ASP A 30 -24.04 -0.20 -21.56
CA ASP A 30 -25.03 0.31 -20.61
C ASP A 30 -25.10 -0.64 -19.41
N SER A 31 -24.80 -0.11 -18.23
CA SER A 31 -24.89 -0.87 -16.97
C SER A 31 -26.33 -1.22 -16.58
N GLY A 32 -27.34 -0.56 -17.16
CA GLY A 32 -28.72 -0.58 -16.68
C GLY A 32 -28.94 0.22 -15.38
N ALA A 33 -27.87 0.81 -14.83
CA ALA A 33 -27.86 1.53 -13.56
C ALA A 33 -27.45 3.01 -13.72
N GLY A 34 -27.73 3.58 -14.90
CA GLY A 34 -27.49 4.99 -15.20
C GLY A 34 -26.09 5.34 -15.69
N LEU A 35 -25.14 4.40 -15.67
CA LEU A 35 -23.82 4.56 -16.29
C LEU A 35 -23.80 3.93 -17.69
N VAL A 36 -23.50 4.75 -18.69
CA VAL A 36 -23.22 4.34 -20.07
C VAL A 36 -21.76 4.67 -20.40
N THR A 37 -20.99 3.63 -20.72
CA THR A 37 -19.55 3.73 -21.01
C THR A 37 -19.32 3.49 -22.49
N THR A 38 -18.53 4.36 -23.14
CA THR A 38 -18.10 4.15 -24.53
C THR A 38 -16.63 3.77 -24.55
N ILE A 39 -16.32 2.65 -25.19
CA ILE A 39 -14.97 2.09 -25.34
C ILE A 39 -14.61 2.07 -26.82
N ASN A 40 -13.47 2.64 -27.18
CA ASN A 40 -12.96 2.59 -28.54
C ASN A 40 -12.43 1.19 -28.85
N ALA A 41 -12.99 0.56 -29.87
CA ALA A 41 -12.72 -0.83 -30.24
C ALA A 41 -11.34 -1.06 -30.89
N ASN A 42 -10.63 0.01 -31.28
CA ASN A 42 -9.33 -0.07 -31.94
C ASN A 42 -8.16 0.09 -30.96
N ASN A 43 -8.37 0.70 -29.80
CA ASN A 43 -7.30 0.99 -28.83
C ASN A 43 -7.66 0.70 -27.37
N GLY A 44 -8.93 0.44 -27.05
CA GLY A 44 -9.40 0.13 -25.70
C GLY A 44 -9.62 1.35 -24.79
N ASP A 45 -9.45 2.57 -25.30
CA ASP A 45 -9.67 3.77 -24.50
C ASP A 45 -11.15 3.93 -24.14
N ILE A 46 -11.41 4.38 -22.91
CA ILE A 46 -12.74 4.83 -22.50
C ILE A 46 -12.89 6.29 -22.92
N THR A 47 -13.74 6.53 -23.92
CA THR A 47 -13.94 7.84 -24.55
C THR A 47 -15.17 8.59 -24.02
N SER A 48 -16.04 7.88 -23.28
CA SER A 48 -17.18 8.47 -22.60
C SER A 48 -17.53 7.69 -21.34
N LEU A 49 -17.85 8.42 -20.28
CA LEU A 49 -18.44 7.92 -19.03
C LEU A 49 -19.67 8.79 -18.73
N ASN A 50 -20.81 8.44 -19.30
CA ASN A 50 -22.04 9.20 -19.10
C ASN A 50 -22.82 8.61 -17.93
N TYR A 51 -22.86 9.32 -16.82
CA TYR A 51 -23.61 8.93 -15.63
C TYR A 51 -24.84 9.82 -15.45
N ASN A 52 -26.04 9.25 -15.62
CA ASN A 52 -27.32 9.93 -15.49
C ASN A 52 -27.39 11.25 -16.29
N GLY A 53 -26.88 11.23 -17.53
CA GLY A 53 -26.86 12.38 -18.44
C GLY A 53 -25.68 13.33 -18.25
N LYS A 54 -24.77 13.06 -17.32
CA LYS A 54 -23.56 13.86 -17.09
C LYS A 54 -22.33 13.15 -17.64
N GLN A 55 -21.64 13.81 -18.57
CA GLN A 55 -20.34 13.35 -19.05
C GLN A 55 -19.29 13.54 -17.94
N LEU A 56 -18.63 12.46 -17.55
CA LEU A 56 -17.54 12.45 -16.57
C LEU A 56 -16.17 12.28 -17.22
N GLN A 57 -16.12 11.78 -18.46
CA GLN A 57 -14.87 11.58 -19.19
C GLN A 57 -14.38 12.90 -19.77
N ASP A 58 -13.14 13.29 -19.43
CA ASP A 58 -12.44 14.38 -20.10
C ASP A 58 -12.33 14.13 -21.61
N GLN A 59 -12.46 15.19 -22.40
CA GLN A 59 -12.49 15.11 -23.87
C GLN A 59 -11.16 15.51 -24.52
N SER A 60 -10.19 16.00 -23.75
CA SER A 60 -8.83 16.26 -24.21
C SER A 60 -7.92 15.03 -24.06
N LYS A 61 -8.18 14.20 -23.04
CA LYS A 61 -7.45 12.97 -22.75
C LYS A 61 -8.37 11.91 -22.18
N PHE A 62 -8.30 10.71 -22.75
CA PHE A 62 -9.18 9.60 -22.40
C PHE A 62 -8.66 8.74 -21.25
N THR A 63 -9.55 7.99 -20.61
CA THR A 63 -9.18 7.00 -19.59
C THR A 63 -8.61 5.76 -20.27
N HIS A 64 -7.41 5.35 -19.86
CA HIS A 64 -6.68 4.25 -20.48
C HIS A 64 -5.61 3.65 -19.56
N LEU A 65 -4.99 2.56 -20.00
CA LEU A 65 -3.76 2.07 -19.38
C LEU A 65 -2.58 2.98 -19.76
N SER A 66 -1.81 3.40 -18.76
CA SER A 66 -0.62 4.24 -18.91
C SER A 66 -0.89 5.56 -19.66
N SER A 67 -0.49 5.67 -20.92
CA SER A 67 -0.72 6.84 -21.80
C SER A 67 -1.51 6.48 -23.06
N GLY A 68 -2.26 5.38 -23.01
CA GLY A 68 -2.95 4.78 -24.14
C GLY A 68 -2.16 3.61 -24.72
N LEU A 69 -2.87 2.55 -25.11
CA LEU A 69 -2.25 1.37 -25.73
C LEU A 69 -1.85 1.64 -27.20
N GLY A 70 -2.37 2.72 -27.80
CA GLY A 70 -2.22 3.04 -29.22
C GLY A 70 -3.11 2.15 -30.09
N SER A 71 -2.97 0.83 -29.99
CA SER A 71 -3.81 -0.16 -30.68
C SER A 71 -4.06 -1.39 -29.80
N ALA A 72 -5.27 -1.94 -29.84
CA ALA A 72 -5.65 -3.14 -29.12
C ALA A 72 -6.73 -3.93 -29.89
N SER A 73 -6.75 -5.25 -29.71
CA SER A 73 -7.87 -6.09 -30.13
C SER A 73 -8.94 -6.09 -29.06
N VAL A 74 -10.02 -5.32 -29.26
CA VAL A 74 -11.13 -5.22 -28.31
C VAL A 74 -12.27 -6.13 -28.75
N THR A 75 -12.69 -7.04 -27.88
CA THR A 75 -13.77 -7.99 -28.12
C THR A 75 -14.78 -7.96 -26.98
N THR A 76 -16.03 -8.23 -27.30
CA THR A 76 -17.06 -8.55 -26.31
C THR A 76 -17.31 -10.05 -26.34
N LEU A 77 -17.48 -10.67 -25.18
CA LEU A 77 -18.09 -11.99 -25.12
C LEU A 77 -19.58 -11.78 -25.42
N GLY A 78 -20.14 -12.46 -26.43
CA GLY A 78 -21.57 -12.37 -26.75
C GLY A 78 -22.44 -12.73 -25.53
N GLU A 79 -23.74 -12.40 -25.56
CA GLU A 79 -24.73 -12.64 -24.49
C GLU A 79 -24.60 -14.03 -23.85
N GLN A 80 -23.70 -14.18 -22.89
CA GLN A 80 -23.84 -15.16 -21.87
C GLN A 80 -24.78 -14.50 -20.87
N GLN A 81 -26.01 -14.99 -20.87
CA GLN A 81 -27.06 -14.71 -19.90
C GLN A 81 -26.64 -15.26 -18.52
N HIS A 82 -25.47 -14.86 -18.02
CA HIS A 82 -25.07 -15.10 -16.65
C HIS A 82 -25.86 -14.10 -15.81
N ARG A 83 -26.99 -14.59 -15.28
CA ARG A 83 -27.63 -13.95 -14.14
C ARG A 83 -26.54 -13.80 -13.08
N CYS A 84 -26.09 -12.57 -12.85
CA CYS A 84 -25.44 -12.22 -11.58
C CYS A 84 -26.50 -12.40 -10.50
N ASN A 85 -26.70 -13.64 -10.07
CA ASN A 85 -27.43 -13.92 -8.86
C ASN A 85 -26.60 -13.32 -7.74
N HIS A 86 -27.23 -12.43 -7.00
CA HIS A 86 -26.72 -11.89 -5.75
C HIS A 86 -26.44 -13.07 -4.81
N TYR A 87 -25.16 -13.46 -4.69
CA TYR A 87 -24.71 -14.45 -3.71
C TYR A 87 -23.98 -13.70 -2.60
N PRO A 88 -24.51 -13.69 -1.37
CA PRO A 88 -23.85 -13.03 -0.25
C PRO A 88 -22.75 -13.94 0.28
N ASN A 89 -21.55 -13.87 -0.29
CA ASN A 89 -20.37 -14.47 0.31
C ASN A 89 -19.34 -13.37 0.63
N GLN A 90 -19.28 -13.05 1.92
CA GLN A 90 -18.30 -12.16 2.53
C GLN A 90 -16.89 -12.68 2.29
N HIS A 91 -16.12 -11.97 1.47
CA HIS A 91 -14.67 -12.08 1.48
C HIS A 91 -14.08 -10.68 1.51
N ASP A 92 -13.61 -10.32 2.70
CA ASP A 92 -12.91 -9.07 2.98
C ASP A 92 -11.68 -8.95 2.08
N TYR A 93 -11.69 -7.95 1.19
CA TYR A 93 -10.49 -7.48 0.50
C TYR A 93 -10.16 -6.07 0.99
N ALA A 94 -9.58 -5.99 2.19
CA ALA A 94 -8.95 -4.77 2.65
C ALA A 94 -7.61 -4.57 1.90
N PHE A 95 -7.56 -3.59 0.99
CA PHE A 95 -6.32 -3.10 0.43
C PHE A 95 -5.67 -2.15 1.43
N GLN A 96 -4.84 -2.67 2.33
CA GLN A 96 -3.98 -1.83 3.14
C GLN A 96 -2.56 -1.92 2.57
N VAL A 97 -2.22 -1.06 1.62
CA VAL A 97 -0.92 -1.14 0.95
C VAL A 97 0.15 -0.58 1.91
N LEU A 98 1.18 -1.36 2.24
CA LEU A 98 2.40 -0.85 2.90
C LEU A 98 3.29 -0.02 1.94
N PHE A 99 2.75 0.39 0.80
CA PHE A 99 3.42 1.09 -0.29
C PHE A 99 2.46 2.14 -0.86
N GLU A 100 2.78 3.40 -0.64
CA GLU A 100 1.99 4.53 -1.12
C GLU A 100 2.30 4.83 -2.58
N HIS A 101 1.29 5.31 -3.30
CA HIS A 101 1.46 5.81 -4.65
C HIS A 101 0.52 6.96 -4.98
N ILE A 102 0.69 7.51 -6.19
CA ILE A 102 -0.18 8.53 -6.75
C ILE A 102 -1.56 7.90 -6.94
N ASN A 103 -2.52 8.36 -6.14
CA ASN A 103 -3.90 7.92 -6.20
C ASN A 103 -4.75 8.87 -7.06
N ASN A 104 -4.48 10.17 -6.98
CA ASN A 104 -5.15 11.18 -7.79
C ASN A 104 -4.23 12.37 -8.04
N GLN A 105 -4.55 13.17 -9.05
CA GLN A 105 -3.96 14.50 -9.24
C GLN A 105 -4.98 15.44 -9.91
N GLY A 106 -4.90 16.73 -9.58
CA GLY A 106 -5.82 17.75 -10.07
C GLY A 106 -5.09 18.86 -10.83
N GLY A 107 -5.78 19.44 -11.79
CA GLY A 107 -5.36 20.56 -12.63
C GLY A 107 -6.51 20.95 -13.54
N ASP A 108 -6.29 20.98 -14.85
CA ASP A 108 -7.36 21.15 -15.85
C ASP A 108 -8.35 19.97 -15.88
N GLN A 109 -7.90 18.80 -15.39
CA GLN A 109 -8.70 17.60 -15.19
C GLN A 109 -8.43 17.00 -13.80
N GLN A 110 -9.36 16.19 -13.31
CA GLN A 110 -9.17 15.36 -12.12
C GLN A 110 -8.84 13.94 -12.55
N GLU A 111 -7.59 13.54 -12.39
CA GLU A 111 -7.13 12.20 -12.76
C GLU A 111 -7.17 11.27 -11.53
N LEU A 112 -7.63 10.04 -11.74
CA LEU A 112 -7.70 8.98 -10.74
C LEU A 112 -6.88 7.78 -11.24
N TYR A 113 -6.05 7.23 -10.38
CA TYR A 113 -5.09 6.20 -10.75
C TYR A 113 -5.17 4.97 -9.87
N TRP A 114 -4.76 3.86 -10.48
CA TRP A 114 -4.24 2.71 -9.77
C TRP A 114 -2.90 2.31 -10.36
N TYR A 115 -1.81 2.71 -9.70
CA TYR A 115 -0.46 2.29 -10.09
C TYR A 115 -0.21 0.85 -9.66
N MET A 116 -0.47 -0.08 -10.59
CA MET A 116 -0.22 -1.52 -10.39
C MET A 116 1.25 -1.82 -10.01
N ASN A 117 2.18 -1.01 -10.52
CA ASN A 117 3.58 -0.92 -10.10
C ASN A 117 4.18 0.40 -10.63
N SER A 118 5.38 0.75 -10.18
CA SER A 118 6.15 1.87 -10.72
C SER A 118 7.62 1.80 -10.27
N GLY A 119 8.46 2.67 -10.84
CA GLY A 119 9.80 2.96 -10.32
C GLY A 119 9.85 3.95 -9.13
N HIS A 120 8.72 4.46 -8.66
CA HIS A 120 8.69 5.36 -7.50
C HIS A 120 8.99 4.56 -6.24
N TYR A 121 10.13 4.85 -5.62
CA TYR A 121 10.52 4.28 -4.33
C TYR A 121 10.59 2.74 -4.28
N GLN A 122 10.65 2.10 -5.44
CA GLN A 122 10.57 0.66 -5.60
C GLN A 122 11.70 -0.07 -4.84
N THR A 123 11.33 -1.10 -4.08
CA THR A 123 12.24 -1.96 -3.29
C THR A 123 12.26 -3.41 -3.77
N GLU A 124 11.39 -3.77 -4.71
CA GLU A 124 11.25 -5.14 -5.23
C GLU A 124 11.19 -5.15 -6.76
N SER A 125 11.63 -6.22 -7.41
CA SER A 125 11.40 -6.42 -8.84
C SER A 125 9.91 -6.47 -9.19
N TRP A 126 9.56 -6.06 -10.42
CA TRP A 126 8.17 -6.14 -10.88
C TRP A 126 7.70 -7.58 -10.98
N ARG A 127 6.44 -7.80 -10.61
CA ARG A 127 5.70 -9.05 -10.84
C ARG A 127 4.93 -8.93 -12.16
N THR A 128 4.58 -10.05 -12.76
CA THR A 128 3.84 -10.10 -14.04
C THR A 128 2.60 -11.00 -13.90
N GLY A 129 1.77 -11.00 -14.93
CA GLY A 129 0.51 -11.77 -14.97
C GLY A 129 -0.70 -10.89 -14.68
N PHE A 130 -1.70 -11.46 -14.04
CA PHE A 130 -2.97 -10.78 -13.76
C PHE A 130 -2.84 -9.82 -12.58
N PHE A 131 -3.12 -8.53 -12.82
CA PHE A 131 -3.25 -7.49 -11.80
C PHE A 131 -4.73 -7.20 -11.55
N GLY A 132 -5.14 -7.22 -10.28
CA GLY A 132 -6.50 -6.92 -9.85
C GLY A 132 -7.21 -8.12 -9.24
N PRO A 133 -8.55 -8.15 -9.26
CA PRO A 133 -9.44 -7.17 -9.89
C PRO A 133 -9.36 -5.76 -9.26
N TYR A 134 -9.75 -4.74 -10.03
CA TYR A 134 -9.94 -3.36 -9.55
C TYR A 134 -11.24 -2.82 -10.13
N ALA A 135 -11.85 -1.87 -9.43
CA ALA A 135 -13.12 -1.27 -9.84
C ALA A 135 -13.08 0.24 -9.70
N LEU A 136 -13.56 0.93 -10.74
CA LEU A 136 -13.94 2.33 -10.66
C LEU A 136 -15.43 2.40 -10.34
N VAL A 137 -15.76 2.83 -9.12
CA VAL A 137 -17.16 2.93 -8.68
C VAL A 137 -17.63 4.37 -8.79
N ILE A 138 -18.68 4.60 -9.59
CA ILE A 138 -19.30 5.91 -9.74
C ILE A 138 -20.51 5.97 -8.82
N THR A 139 -20.53 6.94 -7.90
CA THR A 139 -21.61 7.13 -6.93
C THR A 139 -22.22 8.53 -7.05
N ASN A 140 -23.31 8.77 -6.33
CA ASN A 140 -23.94 10.09 -6.19
C ASN A 140 -23.37 10.91 -5.02
N GLY A 141 -22.19 10.56 -4.51
CA GLY A 141 -21.52 11.22 -3.39
C GLY A 141 -21.41 10.39 -2.12
N GLN A 142 -22.14 9.27 -2.01
CA GLN A 142 -21.90 8.29 -0.93
C GLN A 142 -20.62 7.49 -1.20
N ALA A 143 -19.85 7.21 -0.15
CA ALA A 143 -18.71 6.31 -0.27
C ALA A 143 -19.19 4.91 -0.68
N PRO A 144 -18.54 4.26 -1.66
CA PRO A 144 -18.88 2.88 -2.02
C PRO A 144 -18.56 1.93 -0.86
N SER A 145 -19.28 0.80 -0.80
CA SER A 145 -18.96 -0.28 0.13
C SER A 145 -17.50 -0.72 -0.08
N PRO A 146 -16.72 -0.94 1.00
CA PRO A 146 -15.41 -1.56 0.89
C PRO A 146 -15.50 -3.02 0.45
N ASP A 147 -16.67 -3.65 0.65
CA ASP A 147 -16.93 -5.03 0.28
C ASP A 147 -17.50 -5.09 -1.14
N LEU A 148 -16.61 -5.30 -2.10
CA LEU A 148 -16.96 -5.51 -3.50
C LEU A 148 -16.79 -6.98 -3.88
N ASP A 149 -17.90 -7.65 -4.17
CA ASP A 149 -17.85 -9.01 -4.70
C ASP A 149 -17.38 -9.01 -6.17
N VAL A 150 -16.27 -9.71 -6.40
CA VAL A 150 -15.65 -9.91 -7.72
C VAL A 150 -15.53 -11.40 -8.06
N SER A 151 -16.27 -12.27 -7.36
CA SER A 151 -16.25 -13.73 -7.54
C SER A 151 -16.66 -14.15 -8.96
N PHE A 152 -17.50 -13.37 -9.64
CA PHE A 152 -17.91 -13.62 -11.02
C PHE A 152 -16.72 -13.66 -12.02
N PHE A 153 -15.55 -13.13 -11.65
CA PHE A 153 -14.33 -13.26 -12.47
C PHE A 153 -13.92 -14.73 -12.69
N GLU A 154 -14.34 -15.66 -11.83
CA GLU A 154 -14.04 -17.09 -11.96
C GLU A 154 -14.57 -17.70 -13.27
N ASP A 155 -15.67 -17.15 -13.80
CA ASP A 155 -16.39 -17.67 -14.96
C ASP A 155 -16.01 -16.95 -16.26
N LEU A 156 -15.22 -15.88 -16.19
CA LEU A 156 -14.86 -15.06 -17.36
C LEU A 156 -13.65 -15.59 -18.16
N ASN A 157 -13.06 -16.71 -17.74
CA ASN A 157 -11.89 -17.33 -18.38
C ASN A 157 -10.73 -16.34 -18.62
N LEU A 158 -10.47 -15.47 -17.64
CA LEU A 158 -9.48 -14.40 -17.76
C LEU A 158 -8.06 -14.94 -17.68
N GLN A 159 -7.21 -14.53 -18.63
CA GLN A 159 -5.82 -14.95 -18.69
C GLN A 159 -5.08 -14.58 -17.40
N GLY A 160 -4.47 -15.58 -16.75
CA GLY A 160 -3.68 -15.40 -15.54
C GLY A 160 -4.49 -15.24 -14.24
N TYR A 161 -5.81 -15.24 -14.30
CA TYR A 161 -6.66 -15.26 -13.12
C TYR A 161 -6.58 -16.65 -12.44
N VAL A 162 -6.41 -16.65 -11.12
CA VAL A 162 -6.36 -17.89 -10.31
C VAL A 162 -7.61 -17.93 -9.43
N ARG A 163 -8.43 -18.97 -9.61
CA ARG A 163 -9.71 -19.15 -8.92
C ARG A 163 -9.54 -19.42 -7.42
N ALA A 164 -10.59 -19.23 -6.63
CA ALA A 164 -10.59 -19.49 -5.19
C ALA A 164 -10.20 -20.93 -4.85
N SER A 165 -10.77 -21.91 -5.56
CA SER A 165 -10.47 -23.33 -5.38
C SER A 165 -8.99 -23.69 -5.64
N GLN A 166 -8.26 -22.85 -6.35
CA GLN A 166 -6.85 -23.03 -6.67
C GLN A 166 -5.92 -22.32 -5.68
N ARG A 167 -6.45 -21.68 -4.63
CA ARG A 167 -5.69 -20.93 -3.63
C ARG A 167 -5.65 -21.66 -2.31
N GLY A 168 -4.63 -21.37 -1.51
CA GLY A 168 -4.50 -21.87 -0.15
C GLY A 168 -4.58 -20.77 0.90
N THR A 169 -4.47 -21.19 2.16
CA THR A 169 -4.51 -20.32 3.34
C THR A 169 -3.25 -20.53 4.18
N VAL A 170 -2.74 -19.46 4.78
CA VAL A 170 -1.71 -19.52 5.81
C VAL A 170 -2.28 -19.03 7.14
N THR A 171 -2.13 -19.80 8.20
CA THR A 171 -2.41 -19.38 9.57
C THR A 171 -1.13 -19.33 10.37
N GLY A 172 -1.13 -18.64 11.51
CA GLY A 172 0.06 -18.61 12.34
C GLY A 172 -0.06 -17.82 13.62
N SER A 173 1.03 -17.84 14.38
CA SER A 173 1.23 -17.01 15.56
C SER A 173 2.51 -16.21 15.48
N PHE A 174 2.55 -15.09 16.20
CA PHE A 174 3.75 -14.26 16.34
C PHE A 174 4.03 -13.95 17.82
N SER A 175 5.28 -13.65 18.13
CA SER A 175 5.70 -13.24 19.48
C SER A 175 6.92 -12.33 19.47
N GLY A 176 7.19 -11.69 20.61
CA GLY A 176 8.42 -10.91 20.85
C GLY A 176 8.44 -9.51 20.22
N VAL A 177 7.35 -9.05 19.63
CA VAL A 177 7.22 -7.66 19.15
C VAL A 177 6.87 -6.73 20.31
N LEU A 178 6.86 -5.42 20.07
CA LEU A 178 6.69 -4.41 21.11
C LEU A 178 5.19 -4.29 21.36
N PRO A 179 4.71 -4.44 22.61
CA PRO A 179 3.31 -4.23 22.90
C PRO A 179 2.84 -2.85 22.43
N GLY A 180 1.63 -2.79 21.88
CA GLY A 180 1.01 -1.57 21.36
C GLY A 180 1.46 -1.16 19.95
N GLN A 181 2.37 -1.91 19.30
CA GLN A 181 2.68 -1.69 17.89
C GLN A 181 1.74 -2.50 16.98
N PRO A 182 1.28 -1.92 15.86
CA PRO A 182 0.65 -2.70 14.79
C PRO A 182 1.60 -3.80 14.30
N VAL A 183 1.03 -4.94 13.91
CA VAL A 183 1.80 -6.08 13.41
C VAL A 183 1.24 -6.49 12.06
N VAL A 184 2.12 -6.55 11.06
CA VAL A 184 1.77 -7.01 9.72
C VAL A 184 2.65 -8.20 9.37
N ILE A 185 2.05 -9.25 8.81
CA ILE A 185 2.78 -10.37 8.24
C ILE A 185 2.78 -10.21 6.73
N GLY A 186 3.96 -9.99 6.14
CA GLY A 186 4.15 -9.97 4.69
C GLY A 186 4.52 -11.34 4.16
N PHE A 187 4.04 -11.68 2.98
CA PHE A 187 4.38 -12.89 2.24
C PHE A 187 4.80 -12.49 0.83
N LYS A 188 5.92 -12.99 0.34
CA LYS A 188 6.36 -12.69 -1.01
C LYS A 188 7.11 -13.81 -1.70
N ASN A 189 6.96 -13.85 -3.01
CA ASN A 189 7.87 -14.51 -3.93
C ASN A 189 7.89 -13.73 -5.25
N ALA A 190 8.50 -14.29 -6.29
CA ALA A 190 8.59 -13.66 -7.60
C ALA A 190 7.24 -13.53 -8.34
N ALA A 191 6.22 -14.30 -7.95
CA ALA A 191 4.91 -14.34 -8.62
C ALA A 191 3.84 -13.51 -7.92
N ALA A 192 3.87 -13.40 -6.59
CA ALA A 192 2.86 -12.71 -5.81
C ALA A 192 3.40 -12.14 -4.50
N GLN A 193 2.66 -11.16 -3.96
CA GLN A 193 2.82 -10.64 -2.62
C GLN A 193 1.46 -10.62 -1.92
N TYR A 194 1.47 -10.86 -0.61
CA TYR A 194 0.29 -10.78 0.25
C TYR A 194 0.70 -10.19 1.59
N TRP A 195 -0.28 -9.70 2.35
CA TRP A 195 -0.06 -9.32 3.72
C TRP A 195 -1.35 -9.44 4.53
N VAL A 196 -1.23 -9.47 5.85
CA VAL A 196 -2.35 -9.46 6.77
C VAL A 196 -1.96 -8.74 8.06
N GLU A 197 -2.86 -7.91 8.59
CA GLU A 197 -2.75 -7.39 9.95
C GLU A 197 -2.97 -8.53 10.94
N ALA A 198 -2.02 -8.72 11.86
CA ALA A 198 -2.13 -9.74 12.88
C ALA A 198 -2.88 -9.22 14.11
N SER A 199 -3.67 -10.07 14.74
CA SER A 199 -4.39 -9.75 15.97
C SER A 199 -3.51 -10.01 17.19
N GLY A 200 -3.45 -9.06 18.13
CA GLY A 200 -2.70 -9.19 19.39
C GLY A 200 -1.75 -8.02 19.66
N SER A 201 -1.05 -8.08 20.79
CA SER A 201 -0.11 -7.04 21.23
C SER A 201 1.11 -7.70 21.88
N GLY A 202 2.30 -7.49 21.30
CA GLY A 202 3.53 -8.19 21.69
C GLY A 202 3.61 -9.65 21.22
N SER A 203 2.47 -10.35 21.24
CA SER A 203 2.24 -11.67 20.65
C SER A 203 0.80 -11.80 20.17
N GLY A 204 0.53 -12.74 19.27
CA GLY A 204 -0.79 -12.87 18.69
C GLY A 204 -0.89 -13.88 17.55
N SER A 205 -1.92 -13.75 16.72
CA SER A 205 -2.26 -14.69 15.65
C SER A 205 -2.63 -13.99 14.35
N PHE A 206 -2.56 -14.71 13.23
CA PHE A 206 -2.97 -14.19 11.93
C PHE A 206 -3.50 -15.31 11.02
N THR A 207 -4.31 -14.92 10.05
CA THR A 207 -4.80 -15.81 8.98
C THR A 207 -4.82 -15.05 7.66
N ARG A 208 -4.05 -15.51 6.67
CA ARG A 208 -4.09 -15.00 5.30
C ARG A 208 -4.70 -16.03 4.35
N ASN A 209 -5.93 -15.76 3.93
CA ASN A 209 -6.65 -16.57 2.96
C ASN A 209 -6.24 -16.25 1.51
N MET A 210 -6.67 -17.10 0.57
CA MET A 210 -6.69 -16.80 -0.87
C MET A 210 -5.32 -16.52 -1.49
N MET A 211 -4.28 -17.19 -0.99
CA MET A 211 -2.93 -17.10 -1.52
C MET A 211 -2.73 -18.05 -2.70
N LYS A 212 -2.11 -17.58 -3.78
CA LYS A 212 -1.70 -18.46 -4.89
C LYS A 212 -0.74 -19.54 -4.36
N PRO A 213 -0.80 -20.79 -4.85
CA PRO A 213 0.15 -21.82 -4.46
C PRO A 213 1.59 -21.42 -4.77
N GLY A 214 2.53 -21.90 -3.97
CA GLY A 214 3.95 -21.60 -4.09
C GLY A 214 4.62 -21.41 -2.73
N THR A 215 5.94 -21.31 -2.76
CA THR A 215 6.73 -21.01 -1.56
C THR A 215 6.93 -19.50 -1.44
N TYR A 216 6.70 -18.97 -0.24
CA TYR A 216 6.80 -17.55 0.09
C TYR A 216 7.83 -17.34 1.20
N ASP A 217 8.65 -16.32 1.04
CA ASP A 217 9.36 -15.70 2.15
C ASP A 217 8.33 -14.91 2.98
N VAL A 218 8.38 -15.10 4.29
CA VAL A 218 7.44 -14.50 5.24
C VAL A 218 8.20 -13.51 6.10
N THR A 219 7.66 -12.31 6.27
CA THR A 219 8.26 -11.25 7.10
C THR A 219 7.29 -10.81 8.18
N LEU A 220 7.74 -10.86 9.44
CA LEU A 220 7.05 -10.29 10.59
C LEU A 220 7.46 -8.81 10.71
N PHE A 221 6.51 -7.89 10.59
CA PHE A 221 6.75 -6.46 10.80
C PHE A 221 6.22 -6.00 12.15
N GLN A 222 7.05 -5.25 12.89
CA GLN A 222 6.65 -4.45 14.05
C GLN A 222 6.52 -3.00 13.58
N GLY A 223 5.28 -2.49 13.47
CA GLY A 223 5.02 -1.33 12.62
C GLY A 223 5.40 -1.65 11.17
N GLU A 224 6.32 -0.87 10.61
CA GLU A 224 6.94 -1.09 9.30
C GLU A 224 8.36 -1.68 9.39
N LEU A 225 8.90 -1.90 10.59
CA LEU A 225 10.23 -2.47 10.80
C LEU A 225 10.17 -3.99 10.73
N GLU A 226 10.98 -4.58 9.85
CA GLU A 226 11.18 -6.03 9.81
C GLU A 226 11.76 -6.51 11.15
N ALA A 227 11.00 -7.39 11.80
CA ALA A 227 11.28 -7.90 13.13
C ALA A 227 11.57 -9.40 13.14
N GLY A 228 11.23 -10.13 12.09
CA GLY A 228 11.50 -11.56 11.98
C GLY A 228 11.18 -12.07 10.58
N ALA A 229 11.67 -13.26 10.25
CA ALA A 229 11.47 -13.87 8.94
C ALA A 229 11.19 -15.36 9.06
N GLY A 230 10.56 -15.92 8.03
CA GLY A 230 10.27 -17.34 7.90
C GLY A 230 10.02 -17.70 6.44
N ARG A 231 9.62 -18.96 6.20
CA ARG A 231 9.31 -19.45 4.86
C ARG A 231 8.17 -20.45 4.93
N VAL A 232 7.18 -20.35 4.04
CA VAL A 232 6.00 -21.23 4.02
C VAL A 232 5.67 -21.64 2.59
N THR A 233 5.19 -22.87 2.41
CA THR A 233 4.68 -23.35 1.13
C THR A 233 3.17 -23.45 1.18
N VAL A 234 2.50 -22.77 0.25
CA VAL A 234 1.04 -22.75 0.09
C VAL A 234 0.64 -23.74 -0.98
N ASN A 235 -0.34 -24.59 -0.69
CA ASN A 235 -0.95 -25.51 -1.64
C ASN A 235 -2.44 -25.16 -1.83
N ALA A 236 -2.96 -25.42 -3.03
CA ALA A 236 -4.37 -25.16 -3.34
C ALA A 236 -5.31 -25.95 -2.42
N GLY A 237 -6.36 -25.29 -1.91
CA GLY A 237 -7.36 -25.88 -1.02
C GLY A 237 -6.85 -26.29 0.37
N GLN A 238 -5.59 -25.98 0.71
CA GLN A 238 -4.97 -26.39 1.98
C GLN A 238 -4.70 -25.17 2.88
N THR A 239 -4.73 -25.42 4.19
CA THR A 239 -4.28 -24.48 5.22
C THR A 239 -2.93 -24.92 5.75
N THR A 240 -1.93 -24.03 5.74
CA THR A 240 -0.59 -24.30 6.28
C THR A 240 -0.30 -23.35 7.45
N ALA A 241 0.35 -23.85 8.50
CA ALA A 241 0.67 -23.05 9.68
C ALA A 241 2.15 -22.62 9.70
N ILE A 242 2.44 -21.42 10.20
CA ILE A 242 3.79 -20.95 10.51
C ILE A 242 3.79 -20.09 11.78
N ASN A 243 4.79 -20.29 12.64
CA ASN A 243 5.01 -19.44 13.82
C ASN A 243 6.22 -18.54 13.61
N LEU A 244 6.11 -17.29 14.03
CA LEU A 244 7.14 -16.27 13.87
C LEU A 244 7.52 -15.68 15.24
N SER A 245 8.77 -15.28 15.39
CA SER A 245 9.25 -14.59 16.59
C SER A 245 10.14 -13.44 16.19
N SER A 246 10.00 -12.33 16.89
CA SER A 246 10.88 -11.18 16.72
C SER A 246 12.32 -11.53 17.10
N ASN A 247 13.27 -11.16 16.26
CA ASN A 247 14.71 -11.22 16.52
C ASN A 247 15.30 -9.84 16.84
N LEU A 248 14.46 -8.80 17.02
CA LEU A 248 14.91 -7.45 17.33
C LEU A 248 15.58 -7.38 18.70
N SER A 249 16.84 -6.94 18.72
CA SER A 249 17.59 -6.67 19.95
C SER A 249 16.94 -5.58 20.80
N ARG A 250 16.62 -5.91 22.06
CA ARG A 250 16.05 -5.03 23.10
C ARG A 250 17.01 -4.87 24.29
N PRO A 251 18.11 -4.13 24.13
CA PRO A 251 19.01 -3.86 25.24
C PRO A 251 18.34 -2.89 26.22
N ASN A 252 18.80 -2.89 27.48
CA ASN A 252 18.51 -1.80 28.39
C ASN A 252 19.09 -0.50 27.83
N VAL A 253 18.28 0.57 27.83
CA VAL A 253 18.65 1.86 27.28
C VAL A 253 18.77 2.91 28.39
N ILE A 254 19.73 3.82 28.24
CA ILE A 254 19.82 5.03 29.08
C ILE A 254 18.66 5.97 28.71
N TRP A 255 18.43 6.14 27.41
CA TRP A 255 17.31 6.85 26.83
C TRP A 255 17.07 6.33 25.41
N SER A 256 15.90 6.65 24.86
CA SER A 256 15.55 6.46 23.47
C SER A 256 14.77 7.67 22.98
N ILE A 257 14.95 8.04 21.71
CA ILE A 257 14.13 9.04 21.03
C ILE A 257 13.37 8.30 19.93
N GLY A 258 12.04 8.33 20.00
CA GLY A 258 11.17 7.58 19.11
C GLY A 258 11.07 6.08 19.43
N THR A 259 10.32 5.39 18.58
CA THR A 259 10.00 3.97 18.70
C THR A 259 10.66 3.19 17.54
N PRO A 260 11.20 1.98 17.77
CA PRO A 260 11.74 1.16 16.69
C PRO A 260 10.60 0.48 15.91
N ASP A 261 9.78 1.27 15.22
CA ASP A 261 8.62 0.81 14.44
C ASP A 261 8.79 1.02 12.93
N GLY A 262 9.95 1.49 12.47
CA GLY A 262 10.23 1.68 11.04
C GLY A 262 9.56 2.92 10.43
N THR A 263 9.03 3.81 11.27
CA THR A 263 8.36 5.05 10.84
C THR A 263 9.02 6.28 11.47
N PRO A 264 8.83 7.49 10.91
CA PRO A 264 9.21 8.74 11.55
C PRO A 264 8.18 9.22 12.58
N ARG A 265 7.15 8.43 12.91
CA ARG A 265 6.03 8.87 13.76
C ARG A 265 6.51 9.39 15.12
N GLY A 266 5.92 10.50 15.55
CA GLY A 266 6.29 11.19 16.79
C GLY A 266 7.49 12.14 16.66
N PHE A 267 8.19 12.17 15.53
CA PHE A 267 9.17 13.21 15.24
C PHE A 267 8.51 14.46 14.66
N LEU A 268 9.21 15.60 14.78
CA LEU A 268 8.75 16.87 14.23
C LEU A 268 8.48 16.75 12.71
N ASN A 269 7.29 17.21 12.28
CA ASN A 269 6.79 17.19 10.90
C ASN A 269 6.53 15.80 10.30
N ALA A 270 6.59 14.71 11.08
CA ALA A 270 6.28 13.38 10.56
C ALA A 270 4.85 13.28 10.03
N ASP A 271 3.91 13.96 10.68
CA ASP A 271 2.50 14.12 10.30
C ASP A 271 2.28 14.88 8.99
N LYS A 272 3.31 15.55 8.47
CA LYS A 272 3.24 16.39 7.28
C LYS A 272 3.88 15.76 6.04
N ILE A 273 4.67 14.69 6.21
CA ILE A 273 5.45 14.08 5.12
C ILE A 273 4.56 13.70 3.95
N GLU A 274 3.39 13.09 4.22
CA GLU A 274 2.46 12.60 3.20
C GLU A 274 1.66 13.70 2.49
N ILE A 275 1.47 14.85 3.15
CA ILE A 275 0.47 15.85 2.72
C ILE A 275 1.06 17.15 2.20
N MET A 276 2.35 17.41 2.41
CA MET A 276 2.99 18.63 1.90
C MET A 276 4.49 18.47 1.65
N HIS A 277 4.99 19.28 0.71
CA HIS A 277 6.42 19.36 0.45
C HIS A 277 7.17 19.95 1.66
N PRO A 278 8.37 19.46 2.03
CA PRO A 278 9.15 20.00 3.16
C PRO A 278 9.40 21.52 3.11
N HIS A 279 9.49 22.12 1.92
CA HIS A 279 9.63 23.59 1.76
C HIS A 279 8.42 24.40 2.23
N ALA A 280 7.23 23.78 2.27
CA ALA A 280 6.01 24.44 2.72
C ALA A 280 5.91 24.50 4.25
N VAL A 281 6.86 23.88 4.96
CA VAL A 281 6.91 23.93 6.43
C VAL A 281 7.58 25.22 6.88
N PRO A 282 6.99 26.01 7.81
CA PRO A 282 7.50 27.33 8.21
C PRO A 282 8.94 27.37 8.77
N THR A 283 9.50 26.22 9.15
CA THR A 283 10.86 26.10 9.72
C THR A 283 11.91 25.60 8.72
N TYR A 284 11.59 25.57 7.43
CA TYR A 284 12.49 25.07 6.38
C TYR A 284 13.57 26.10 5.99
N SER A 285 14.84 25.64 5.91
CA SER A 285 16.00 26.40 5.42
C SER A 285 16.48 25.83 4.07
N SER A 286 16.78 26.67 3.08
CA SER A 286 17.00 26.27 1.67
C SER A 286 18.42 25.80 1.31
N THR A 287 19.30 25.53 2.28
CA THR A 287 20.67 25.07 2.01
C THR A 287 20.77 23.54 2.03
N LEU A 288 21.79 22.96 1.37
CA LEU A 288 22.10 21.51 1.38
C LEU A 288 22.30 20.92 2.79
N GLN A 289 22.33 21.77 3.82
CA GLN A 289 22.37 21.44 5.24
C GLN A 289 21.19 22.11 5.98
N VAL A 290 19.97 21.87 5.51
CA VAL A 290 18.72 22.42 6.07
C VAL A 290 18.73 22.43 7.61
N ASN A 291 19.12 21.31 8.22
CA ASN A 291 19.09 21.08 9.67
C ASN A 291 20.26 20.24 10.19
N ASN A 292 21.41 20.27 9.50
CA ASN A 292 22.60 19.53 9.91
C ASN A 292 23.56 20.44 10.71
N PRO A 293 24.10 20.01 11.87
CA PRO A 293 23.87 18.73 12.54
C PRO A 293 22.64 18.73 13.46
N THR A 294 22.12 17.54 13.76
CA THR A 294 21.20 17.35 14.89
C THR A 294 21.99 17.19 16.19
N ARG A 295 21.71 18.03 17.19
CA ARG A 295 22.34 17.96 18.52
C ARG A 295 21.40 17.30 19.52
N VAL A 296 21.91 16.29 20.23
CA VAL A 296 21.25 15.68 21.39
C VAL A 296 22.06 16.03 22.64
N GLN A 297 21.39 16.54 23.67
CA GLN A 297 21.98 16.82 24.97
C GLN A 297 21.31 15.94 26.03
N TRP A 298 22.12 15.37 26.92
CA TRP A 298 21.65 14.56 28.04
C TRP A 298 22.56 14.82 29.25
N ASN A 299 22.08 14.50 30.46
CA ASN A 299 22.92 14.42 31.66
C ASN A 299 23.19 12.95 32.03
N ALA A 300 24.47 12.55 32.10
CA ALA A 300 24.86 11.20 32.53
C ALA A 300 25.12 11.18 34.03
N ASN A 301 24.63 10.16 34.72
CA ASN A 301 25.08 9.85 36.08
C ASN A 301 26.34 8.96 36.04
N SER A 302 27.00 8.79 37.19
CA SER A 302 28.25 8.02 37.31
C SER A 302 28.12 6.56 36.84
N SER A 303 26.96 5.92 36.98
CA SER A 303 26.73 4.55 36.50
C SER A 303 26.57 4.45 34.96
N GLN A 304 26.29 5.58 34.30
CA GLN A 304 26.11 5.67 32.85
C GLN A 304 27.42 5.97 32.11
N ILE A 305 28.50 6.19 32.85
CA ILE A 305 29.88 6.39 32.37
C ILE A 305 30.48 5.03 31.95
N GLY A 306 31.14 4.99 30.78
CA GLY A 306 31.86 3.80 30.29
C GLY A 306 31.54 3.46 28.83
N ALA A 307 31.88 2.24 28.43
CA ALA A 307 31.64 1.74 27.07
C ALA A 307 30.14 1.74 26.73
N ARG A 308 29.71 2.49 25.69
CA ARG A 308 28.31 2.56 25.26
C ARG A 308 28.16 2.41 23.74
N THR A 309 26.96 2.03 23.32
CA THR A 309 26.55 1.90 21.92
C THR A 309 25.43 2.89 21.64
N LEU A 310 25.58 3.69 20.59
CA LEU A 310 24.51 4.55 20.07
C LEU A 310 23.95 3.90 18.80
N ARG A 311 22.63 3.65 18.80
CA ARG A 311 21.93 3.02 17.68
C ARG A 311 21.05 4.06 17.00
N ILE A 312 21.32 4.34 15.73
CA ILE A 312 20.50 5.22 14.88
C ILE A 312 19.78 4.35 13.86
N ARG A 313 18.45 4.42 13.85
CA ARG A 313 17.62 3.73 12.86
C ARG A 313 17.05 4.78 11.90
N THR A 314 17.10 4.50 10.61
CA THR A 314 16.55 5.35 9.57
C THR A 314 15.58 4.53 8.71
N THR A 315 14.54 5.17 8.19
CA THR A 315 13.59 4.49 7.30
C THR A 315 14.14 4.37 5.87
N GLY A 316 14.95 5.35 5.45
CA GLY A 316 15.64 5.40 4.17
C GLY A 316 16.76 6.44 4.12
N ALA A 317 17.39 6.57 2.96
CA ALA A 317 18.41 7.58 2.66
C ALA A 317 18.22 8.15 1.25
N PHE A 318 18.75 9.36 1.03
CA PHE A 318 18.81 10.01 -0.27
C PHE A 318 20.22 10.53 -0.51
N ALA A 319 20.73 10.39 -1.74
CA ALA A 319 22.05 10.85 -2.16
C ALA A 319 23.19 10.38 -1.21
N GLY A 320 23.13 9.12 -0.77
CA GLY A 320 24.14 8.54 0.12
C GLY A 320 24.16 9.12 1.54
N GLY A 321 23.11 9.82 1.97
CA GLY A 321 22.99 10.36 3.32
C GLY A 321 23.14 9.28 4.40
N ARG A 322 24.02 9.53 5.38
CA ARG A 322 24.31 8.61 6.50
C ARG A 322 24.76 9.38 7.74
N PRO A 323 24.49 8.90 8.96
CA PRO A 323 24.87 9.61 10.17
C PRO A 323 26.37 9.42 10.50
N GLN A 324 27.07 10.52 10.80
CA GLN A 324 28.36 10.48 11.47
C GLN A 324 28.24 11.21 12.81
N ILE A 325 28.79 10.60 13.86
CA ILE A 325 28.49 10.99 15.25
C ILE A 325 29.72 11.69 15.83
N TYR A 326 29.48 12.82 16.49
CA TYR A 326 30.48 13.61 17.21
C TYR A 326 30.05 13.72 18.68
N VAL A 327 30.95 13.40 19.60
CA VAL A 327 30.67 13.41 21.05
C VAL A 327 31.65 14.34 21.74
N ASN A 328 31.11 15.37 22.40
CA ASN A 328 31.85 16.32 23.25
C ASN A 328 33.09 16.96 22.60
N GLY A 329 33.15 17.01 21.26
CA GLY A 329 34.32 17.50 20.51
C GLY A 329 35.59 16.64 20.66
N ARG A 330 35.49 15.45 21.26
CA ARG A 330 36.63 14.58 21.58
C ARG A 330 36.61 13.25 20.86
N TRP A 331 35.46 12.86 20.32
CA TRP A 331 35.30 11.62 19.59
C TRP A 331 34.44 11.82 18.36
N THR A 332 34.86 11.15 17.29
CA THR A 332 34.14 11.07 16.03
C THR A 332 34.04 9.61 15.66
N SER A 333 32.84 9.15 15.28
CA SER A 333 32.68 7.80 14.75
C SER A 333 33.34 7.68 13.37
N HIS A 334 33.72 6.46 13.00
CA HIS A 334 33.93 6.14 11.60
C HIS A 334 32.67 6.49 10.80
N ALA A 335 32.85 6.98 9.58
CA ALA A 335 31.73 7.18 8.67
C ALA A 335 31.18 5.80 8.29
N PRO A 336 29.88 5.53 8.51
CA PRO A 336 29.30 4.29 8.04
C PRO A 336 29.24 4.26 6.50
N PRO A 337 29.03 3.08 5.90
CA PRO A 337 28.74 2.97 4.47
C PRO A 337 27.59 3.91 4.06
N GLU A 338 27.60 4.33 2.80
CA GLU A 338 26.58 5.23 2.28
C GLU A 338 25.17 4.62 2.41
N GLY A 339 24.20 5.50 2.68
CA GLY A 339 22.81 5.10 2.77
C GLY A 339 22.26 4.64 1.42
N LYS A 340 21.43 3.60 1.46
CA LYS A 340 20.81 3.03 0.26
C LYS A 340 19.65 3.92 -0.18
N GLY A 341 19.69 4.37 -1.43
CA GLY A 341 18.61 5.13 -2.07
C GLY A 341 19.09 6.30 -2.92
N SER A 342 18.69 6.31 -4.19
CA SER A 342 19.03 7.35 -5.17
C SER A 342 17.88 8.30 -5.52
N VAL A 343 16.66 8.02 -5.05
CA VAL A 343 15.44 8.78 -5.40
C VAL A 343 14.84 9.44 -4.18
N GLY A 344 14.58 10.75 -4.25
CA GLY A 344 14.10 11.57 -3.13
C GLY A 344 12.68 11.20 -2.74
N PHE A 345 12.51 10.68 -1.53
CA PHE A 345 11.26 10.08 -1.04
C PHE A 345 10.49 11.00 -0.07
N VAL A 346 11.21 11.62 0.85
CA VAL A 346 10.63 12.56 1.85
C VAL A 346 10.01 13.81 1.24
N THR A 347 10.45 14.23 0.04
CA THR A 347 9.89 15.38 -0.67
C THR A 347 8.64 15.05 -1.48
N ARG A 348 8.25 13.78 -1.52
CA ARG A 348 7.21 13.26 -2.40
C ARG A 348 6.29 12.30 -1.65
N GLY A 349 6.01 12.61 -0.39
CA GLY A 349 4.89 12.01 0.31
C GLY A 349 5.18 10.73 1.08
N THR A 350 6.42 10.26 1.20
CA THR A 350 6.65 8.94 1.82
C THR A 350 7.95 8.86 2.62
N TRP A 351 8.01 7.92 3.56
CA TRP A 351 9.22 7.54 4.33
C TRP A 351 9.66 6.09 4.10
N ARG A 352 8.82 5.26 3.49
CA ARG A 352 9.00 3.80 3.43
C ARG A 352 10.11 3.43 2.45
N ARG A 353 11.19 2.84 2.95
CA ARG A 353 12.38 2.39 2.17
C ARG A 353 13.05 1.19 2.83
N ASP A 354 14.33 0.93 2.56
CA ASP A 354 14.99 -0.32 2.99
C ASP A 354 15.17 -0.49 4.51
N ASN A 355 14.73 0.47 5.35
CA ASN A 355 14.87 0.45 6.81
C ASN A 355 16.31 0.12 7.24
N GLN A 356 17.17 1.13 7.31
CA GLN A 356 18.57 0.93 7.67
C GLN A 356 18.80 1.12 9.17
N VAL A 357 19.62 0.24 9.75
CA VAL A 357 20.08 0.37 11.14
C VAL A 357 21.57 0.65 11.13
N TYR A 358 21.94 1.85 11.57
CA TYR A 358 23.31 2.23 11.86
C TYR A 358 23.57 2.00 13.35
N ALA A 359 24.12 0.84 13.68
CA ALA A 359 24.66 0.59 15.00
C ALA A 359 26.09 1.13 15.04
N VAL A 360 26.29 2.27 15.72
CA VAL A 360 27.63 2.82 15.93
C VAL A 360 28.10 2.38 17.32
N ILE A 361 29.08 1.46 17.33
CA ILE A 361 29.57 0.82 18.56
C ILE A 361 30.83 1.51 19.10
N GLN A 362 30.83 1.63 20.44
CA GLN A 362 31.90 1.96 21.39
C GLN A 362 32.40 3.40 21.46
N MET A 363 31.70 4.19 22.27
CA MET A 363 32.37 5.23 23.06
C MET A 363 33.15 4.53 24.18
N THR A 364 34.45 4.25 24.02
CA THR A 364 35.29 3.67 25.08
C THR A 364 35.45 4.62 26.27
N SER A 365 35.86 4.09 27.44
CA SER A 365 35.87 4.76 28.76
C SER A 365 36.63 6.08 28.89
N THR A 366 37.32 6.56 27.87
CA THR A 366 38.18 7.75 27.90
C THR A 366 37.46 9.09 27.71
N TYR A 367 36.13 9.12 27.49
CA TYR A 367 35.44 10.39 27.15
C TYR A 367 34.91 11.20 28.34
N HIS A 368 35.29 10.84 29.57
CA HIS A 368 34.95 11.60 30.77
C HIS A 368 36.09 12.54 31.11
N LEU A 369 35.83 13.84 31.00
CA LEU A 369 36.10 14.86 32.01
C LEU A 369 35.76 16.21 31.35
N ALA A 370 34.49 16.57 31.44
CA ALA A 370 34.10 17.95 31.66
C ALA A 370 33.36 17.95 33.00
N SER A 371 34.13 18.11 34.07
CA SER A 371 33.64 18.76 35.27
C SER A 371 33.07 20.12 34.84
N TRP A 372 31.79 20.35 35.09
CA TRP A 372 31.30 21.71 35.32
C TRP A 372 31.33 21.95 36.81
#